data_AF-A0A2E8GTY0-F1
#
_entry.id   AF-A0A2E8GTY0-F1
#
_cell.length_a   1.000
_cell.length_b   1.000
_cell.length_c   1.000
_cell.angle_alpha   90.00
_cell.angle_beta   90.00
_cell.angle_gamma   90.00
#
_symmetry.space_group_name_H-M   'P 1'
#
loop_
_entity.id
_entity.type
_entity.pdbx_description
1 polymer ?
#
loop_
_entity_poly.entity_id
_entity_poly.type
_entity_poly.pdbx_seq_one_letter_code
_entity_poly.pdbx_strand_id
1 'polypeptide(L)'
;MEISLLIVMSAGCADSKKEEFEKTSTMSSAFTVSSVSPANNATGVSISDNVTVTFSGILSSSGVDNQTLQLLDNSTALSGNLTVSSTQLILNPASSLSYNTQHSIQLSGQIQNSAGTSLGDNQTWSFTTGAEPDTTAPTSQSYSPSDNATNISTSDNISITFSEAISSSSISSTTFQVEDNASTTVSGSYSVDNTTVTFTPASALTPYLKYTVTLTSGITDTSGNALQNPPSWSFTTKNGVIQVADSEGMILLSGGEFQMGAVNESESDADTSSNEFPVHTVTLSNRFYIQEHEVTVDNYTACVNAGSCTTTGVTYNSKCNYDVSGKGSYPMNCATYTQATDYTTWKTSTGSKSFRLCTEAEWEFATRAGTTTKWWCGDDNCTLTDVAWYDSNSRSGTNAVKQKTANAWGLYDVHGNAWERVSDYYSGSYYNTVSSGATNPTGPSTGSSRVLRGGGNSSEKKSLRSAKRWYKTPSSVSHSVGFRICADS
;
A
#
# COMPACT_ATOMS: atom_id res chain seq x y z
N MET A 1 58.19 40.40 44.33
CA MET A 1 59.52 39.82 44.04
C MET A 1 60.26 40.86 43.22
N GLU A 2 61.40 41.33 43.69
CA GLU A 2 62.21 42.28 42.95
C GLU A 2 62.94 41.59 41.78
N ILE A 3 63.34 42.36 40.78
CA ILE A 3 64.77 42.62 40.50
C ILE A 3 64.85 43.79 39.51
N SER A 4 65.57 44.84 39.91
CA SER A 4 65.97 45.96 39.05
C SER A 4 67.34 45.66 38.42
N LEU A 5 67.68 46.26 37.28
CA LEU A 5 69.08 46.35 36.87
C LEU A 5 69.47 47.69 36.24
N LEU A 6 70.63 48.20 36.69
CA LEU A 6 71.30 49.46 36.36
C LEU A 6 72.70 49.12 35.80
N ILE A 7 73.44 49.95 35.05
CA ILE A 7 73.27 51.40 34.78
C ILE A 7 72.99 51.63 33.28
N VAL A 8 73.58 52.49 32.44
CA VAL A 8 74.74 53.43 32.48
C VAL A 8 74.39 54.69 31.67
N MET A 9 74.85 55.86 32.11
CA MET A 9 74.98 57.07 31.26
C MET A 9 76.45 57.42 31.11
N SER A 10 76.85 57.95 29.95
CA SER A 10 78.10 58.69 29.76
C SER A 10 77.86 59.88 28.83
N ALA A 11 78.45 61.03 29.16
CA ALA A 11 78.14 62.32 28.53
C ALA A 11 79.12 62.72 27.42
N GLY A 12 78.66 63.59 26.51
CA GLY A 12 79.47 64.30 25.53
C GLY A 12 78.81 65.64 25.19
N CYS A 13 79.61 66.71 25.05
CA CYS A 13 79.10 68.07 24.88
C CYS A 13 78.80 68.44 23.42
N ALA A 14 78.06 69.54 23.23
CA ALA A 14 77.61 70.05 21.95
C ALA A 14 78.66 70.88 21.19
N ASP A 15 78.52 70.91 19.86
CA ASP A 15 78.52 72.16 19.08
C ASP A 15 77.59 71.96 17.85
N SER A 16 77.63 72.86 16.87
CA SER A 16 76.48 73.28 16.08
C SER A 16 76.64 73.17 14.55
N LYS A 17 75.48 73.22 13.86
CA LYS A 17 75.28 73.27 12.39
C LYS A 17 75.49 71.91 11.70
N LYS A 18 74.63 71.47 10.78
CA LYS A 18 73.66 72.19 9.93
C LYS A 18 72.32 71.44 9.86
N GLU A 19 71.27 72.11 9.37
CA GLU A 19 70.13 71.41 8.77
C GLU A 19 70.58 70.78 7.44
N GLU A 20 70.48 69.47 7.32
CA GLU A 20 70.61 68.74 6.06
C GLU A 20 69.28 68.02 5.82
N PHE A 21 68.70 68.26 4.64
CA PHE A 21 67.29 67.93 4.37
C PHE A 21 67.17 66.44 4.03
N GLU A 22 66.95 65.57 5.03
CA GLU A 22 66.67 64.17 4.79
C GLU A 22 65.40 64.02 3.95
N LYS A 23 65.61 63.70 2.67
CA LYS A 23 64.58 63.52 1.66
C LYS A 23 63.76 62.28 1.98
N THR A 24 62.75 62.45 2.83
CA THR A 24 61.87 61.38 3.30
C THR A 24 61.20 60.70 2.10
N SER A 25 61.65 59.49 1.77
CA SER A 25 61.10 58.72 0.66
C SER A 25 59.73 58.17 1.06
N THR A 26 58.68 58.93 0.79
CA THR A 26 57.31 58.46 0.90
C THR A 26 57.11 57.29 -0.04
N MET A 27 57.12 56.07 0.51
CA MET A 27 56.62 54.88 -0.18
C MET A 27 55.19 55.16 -0.60
N SER A 28 54.96 55.41 -1.89
CA SER A 28 53.61 55.60 -2.40
C SER A 28 52.85 54.28 -2.25
N SER A 29 51.80 54.27 -1.43
CA SER A 29 50.93 53.12 -1.28
C SER A 29 50.27 52.83 -2.62
N ALA A 30 50.58 51.68 -3.22
CA ALA A 30 50.09 51.32 -4.54
C ALA A 30 48.56 51.37 -4.60
N PHE A 31 48.03 52.00 -5.65
CA PHE A 31 46.60 51.99 -5.92
C PHE A 31 46.24 50.64 -6.54
N THR A 32 45.41 49.88 -5.84
CA THR A 32 45.07 48.49 -6.18
C THR A 32 43.59 48.21 -5.98
N VAL A 33 43.10 47.12 -6.54
CA VAL A 33 41.84 46.51 -6.10
C VAL A 33 42.07 45.85 -4.75
N SER A 34 41.19 46.15 -3.80
CA SER A 34 41.16 45.61 -2.43
C SER A 34 40.22 44.40 -2.34
N SER A 35 39.06 44.46 -3.03
CA SER A 35 38.14 43.32 -3.16
C SER A 35 37.20 43.49 -4.36
N VAL A 36 36.66 42.36 -4.84
CA VAL A 36 35.61 42.32 -5.86
C VAL A 36 34.44 41.45 -5.41
N SER A 37 33.23 41.84 -5.80
CA SER A 37 32.00 41.05 -5.65
C SER A 37 31.22 41.13 -6.96
N PRO A 38 30.84 40.02 -7.61
CA PRO A 38 31.20 38.65 -7.27
C PRO A 38 32.70 38.39 -7.29
N ALA A 39 33.15 37.42 -6.48
CA ALA A 39 34.54 37.00 -6.42
C ALA A 39 34.98 36.26 -7.71
N ASN A 40 36.28 36.23 -8.00
CA ASN A 40 36.81 35.50 -9.15
C ASN A 40 36.52 33.99 -9.04
N ASN A 41 35.90 33.42 -10.07
CA ASN A 41 35.36 32.06 -10.14
C ASN A 41 34.25 31.76 -9.11
N ALA A 42 33.53 32.77 -8.61
CA ALA A 42 32.32 32.55 -7.82
C ALA A 42 31.24 31.83 -8.65
N THR A 43 30.51 30.90 -8.04
CA THR A 43 29.40 30.16 -8.64
C THR A 43 28.15 30.31 -7.79
N GLY A 44 26.95 30.23 -8.40
CA GLY A 44 25.69 30.43 -7.67
C GLY A 44 25.37 31.90 -7.38
N VAL A 45 25.98 32.83 -8.11
CA VAL A 45 25.72 34.27 -8.00
C VAL A 45 24.27 34.57 -8.40
N SER A 46 23.60 35.51 -7.70
CA SER A 46 22.24 35.89 -8.09
C SER A 46 22.24 36.58 -9.44
N ILE A 47 21.22 36.30 -10.26
CA ILE A 47 20.97 37.02 -11.51
C ILE A 47 20.66 38.52 -11.30
N SER A 48 20.50 38.96 -10.05
CA SER A 48 20.28 40.36 -9.65
C SER A 48 21.47 41.00 -8.92
N ASP A 49 22.64 40.35 -8.84
CA ASP A 49 23.78 40.88 -8.07
C ASP A 49 24.51 42.02 -8.81
N ASN A 50 24.89 43.05 -8.05
CA ASN A 50 25.72 44.16 -8.55
C ASN A 50 27.19 43.76 -8.63
N VAL A 51 27.88 44.19 -9.70
CA VAL A 51 29.34 44.06 -9.79
C VAL A 51 29.98 45.23 -9.04
N THR A 52 30.57 44.93 -7.88
CA THR A 52 31.24 45.89 -6.99
C THR A 52 32.74 45.67 -6.98
N VAL A 53 33.51 46.73 -7.23
CA VAL A 53 34.98 46.75 -7.13
C VAL A 53 35.37 47.76 -6.06
N THR A 54 36.08 47.31 -5.03
CA THR A 54 36.58 48.17 -3.94
C THR A 54 38.09 48.37 -4.10
N PHE A 55 38.58 49.59 -3.93
CA PHE A 55 39.98 49.97 -4.16
C PHE A 55 40.72 50.30 -2.86
N SER A 56 42.05 50.31 -2.90
CA SER A 56 42.93 50.61 -1.76
C SER A 56 42.98 52.10 -1.36
N GLY A 57 42.36 52.98 -2.16
CA GLY A 57 42.36 54.43 -1.93
C GLY A 57 41.19 55.13 -2.62
N ILE A 58 41.10 56.45 -2.44
CA ILE A 58 40.00 57.26 -2.98
C ILE A 58 40.09 57.35 -4.50
N LEU A 59 39.01 57.05 -5.21
CA LEU A 59 38.88 57.14 -6.66
C LEU A 59 38.89 58.59 -7.15
N SER A 60 39.44 58.84 -8.34
CA SER A 60 39.05 60.00 -9.13
C SER A 60 37.80 59.67 -9.94
N SER A 61 36.79 60.55 -9.92
CA SER A 61 35.59 60.43 -10.77
C SER A 61 35.82 60.89 -12.22
N SER A 62 36.97 61.50 -12.53
CA SER A 62 37.30 61.96 -13.88
C SER A 62 37.71 60.78 -14.78
N GLY A 63 36.95 60.53 -15.84
CA GLY A 63 37.29 59.50 -16.84
C GLY A 63 36.84 58.08 -16.48
N VAL A 64 35.97 57.92 -15.47
CA VAL A 64 35.29 56.65 -15.17
C VAL A 64 33.96 56.59 -15.93
N ASP A 65 33.77 55.57 -16.75
CA ASP A 65 32.57 55.32 -17.55
C ASP A 65 32.29 53.81 -17.73
N ASN A 66 31.24 53.46 -18.49
CA ASN A 66 30.88 52.08 -18.84
C ASN A 66 31.88 51.36 -19.78
N GLN A 67 33.04 51.96 -20.09
CA GLN A 67 34.19 51.29 -20.73
C GLN A 67 35.30 51.01 -19.72
N THR A 68 35.33 51.72 -18.58
CA THR A 68 36.28 51.47 -17.49
C THR A 68 35.93 50.29 -16.59
N LEU A 69 34.64 49.96 -16.45
CA LEU A 69 34.16 48.73 -15.82
C LEU A 69 33.05 48.13 -16.70
N GLN A 70 33.32 46.95 -17.27
CA GLN A 70 32.40 46.21 -18.12
C GLN A 70 32.07 44.86 -17.53
N LEU A 71 30.78 44.52 -17.53
CA LEU A 71 30.26 43.17 -17.37
C LEU A 71 29.97 42.61 -18.76
N LEU A 72 30.44 41.40 -19.08
CA LEU A 72 30.30 40.80 -20.40
C LEU A 72 29.71 39.39 -20.33
N ASP A 73 28.82 39.10 -21.27
CA ASP A 73 28.35 37.76 -21.63
C ASP A 73 29.00 37.34 -22.96
N ASN A 74 29.77 36.26 -22.97
CA ASN A 74 30.43 35.73 -24.18
C ASN A 74 31.16 36.82 -25.02
N SER A 75 31.92 37.70 -24.35
CA SER A 75 32.62 38.87 -24.92
C SER A 75 31.74 40.03 -25.41
N THR A 76 30.42 39.97 -25.25
CA THR A 76 29.50 41.09 -25.49
C THR A 76 29.26 41.85 -24.19
N ALA A 77 29.55 43.16 -24.17
CA ALA A 77 29.30 44.00 -23.00
C ALA A 77 27.80 44.16 -22.73
N LEU A 78 27.37 43.89 -21.50
CA LEU A 78 26.00 44.08 -21.03
C LEU A 78 25.79 45.52 -20.58
N SER A 79 24.62 46.08 -20.89
CA SER A 79 24.20 47.40 -20.40
C SER A 79 24.04 47.40 -18.89
N GLY A 80 24.48 48.47 -18.23
CA GLY A 80 24.32 48.68 -16.80
C GLY A 80 24.55 50.13 -16.37
N ASN A 81 24.12 50.44 -15.15
CA ASN A 81 24.29 51.75 -14.52
C ASN A 81 25.53 51.72 -13.61
N LEU A 82 26.60 52.40 -14.02
CA LEU A 82 27.81 52.53 -13.21
C LEU A 82 27.65 53.65 -12.18
N THR A 83 27.78 53.31 -10.90
CA THR A 83 27.80 54.23 -9.77
C THR A 83 29.22 54.34 -9.23
N VAL A 84 29.71 55.57 -9.07
CA VAL A 84 31.05 55.86 -8.51
C VAL A 84 30.88 56.36 -7.07
N SER A 85 31.54 55.71 -6.12
CA SER A 85 31.64 56.17 -4.72
C SER A 85 33.07 56.62 -4.40
N SER A 86 33.36 56.93 -3.13
CA SER A 86 34.70 57.36 -2.71
C SER A 86 35.76 56.28 -2.95
N THR A 87 35.47 55.01 -2.72
CA THR A 87 36.44 53.90 -2.84
C THR A 87 35.90 52.68 -3.61
N GLN A 88 34.71 52.77 -4.20
CA GLN A 88 34.09 51.68 -4.95
C GLN A 88 33.51 52.11 -6.30
N LEU A 89 33.60 51.22 -7.27
CA LEU A 89 32.77 51.22 -8.47
C LEU A 89 31.68 50.14 -8.33
N ILE A 90 30.43 50.50 -8.59
CA ILE A 90 29.28 49.59 -8.52
C ILE A 90 28.56 49.64 -9.86
N LEU A 91 28.69 48.59 -10.68
CA LEU A 91 27.94 48.41 -11.92
C LEU A 91 26.69 47.56 -11.64
N ASN A 92 25.52 48.19 -11.74
CA ASN A 92 24.22 47.54 -11.64
C ASN A 92 23.72 47.14 -13.04
N PRO A 93 23.53 45.84 -13.36
CA PRO A 93 23.00 45.40 -14.65
C PRO A 93 21.65 46.06 -15.01
N ALA A 94 21.45 46.43 -16.27
CA ALA A 94 20.19 47.06 -16.72
C ALA A 94 19.01 46.08 -16.82
N SER A 95 19.29 44.78 -16.80
CA SER A 95 18.35 43.67 -16.70
C SER A 95 18.99 42.56 -15.89
N SER A 96 18.18 41.65 -15.34
CA SER A 96 18.70 40.43 -14.71
C SER A 96 19.59 39.64 -15.68
N LEU A 97 20.59 38.96 -15.13
CA LEU A 97 21.51 38.11 -15.87
C LEU A 97 20.86 36.76 -16.24
N SER A 98 21.43 36.07 -17.22
CA SER A 98 21.02 34.72 -17.62
C SER A 98 21.40 33.70 -16.53
N TYR A 99 20.56 32.70 -16.25
CA TYR A 99 20.91 31.59 -15.36
C TYR A 99 22.00 30.68 -15.95
N ASN A 100 22.74 29.95 -15.09
CA ASN A 100 23.83 29.03 -15.43
C ASN A 100 24.90 29.60 -16.39
N THR A 101 25.03 30.93 -16.48
CA THR A 101 25.84 31.62 -17.48
C THR A 101 27.12 32.15 -16.83
N GLN A 102 28.27 31.86 -17.44
CA GLN A 102 29.53 32.46 -17.02
C GLN A 102 29.64 33.86 -17.62
N HIS A 103 29.63 34.86 -16.74
CA HIS A 103 29.95 36.24 -17.10
C HIS A 103 31.40 36.56 -16.77
N SER A 104 31.95 37.54 -17.48
CA SER A 104 33.31 38.05 -17.25
C SER A 104 33.28 39.54 -16.97
N ILE A 105 34.19 40.01 -16.14
CA ILE A 105 34.42 41.43 -15.87
C ILE A 105 35.70 41.86 -16.56
N GLN A 106 35.69 43.06 -17.15
CA GLN A 106 36.90 43.78 -17.56
C GLN A 106 36.95 45.11 -16.81
N LEU A 107 38.05 45.34 -16.10
CA LEU A 107 38.34 46.55 -15.35
C LEU A 107 39.56 47.24 -15.97
N SER A 108 39.41 48.50 -16.34
CA SER A 108 40.47 49.27 -16.98
C SER A 108 41.57 49.67 -15.99
N GLY A 109 42.82 49.33 -16.32
CA GLY A 109 44.00 49.75 -15.57
C GLY A 109 44.24 51.27 -15.59
N GLN A 110 43.53 52.00 -16.45
CA GLN A 110 43.60 53.46 -16.56
C GLN A 110 42.80 54.21 -15.47
N ILE A 111 41.99 53.51 -14.66
CA ILE A 111 41.31 54.12 -13.51
C ILE A 111 42.36 54.68 -12.54
N GLN A 112 42.15 55.90 -12.05
CA GLN A 112 43.08 56.61 -11.17
C GLN A 112 42.50 56.85 -9.77
N ASN A 113 43.39 56.95 -8.78
CA ASN A 113 43.07 57.53 -7.48
C ASN A 113 43.00 59.07 -7.54
N SER A 114 42.53 59.70 -6.47
CA SER A 114 42.44 61.16 -6.34
C SER A 114 43.79 61.91 -6.34
N ALA A 115 44.91 61.19 -6.41
CA ALA A 115 46.27 61.71 -6.56
C ALA A 115 46.86 61.45 -7.98
N GLY A 116 46.05 60.97 -8.93
CA GLY A 116 46.46 60.73 -10.32
C GLY A 116 47.27 59.45 -10.55
N THR A 117 47.38 58.56 -9.56
CA THR A 117 48.04 57.25 -9.72
C THR A 117 47.06 56.27 -10.36
N SER A 118 47.42 55.68 -11.50
CA SER A 118 46.62 54.66 -12.19
C SER A 118 46.72 53.28 -11.53
N LEU A 119 45.74 52.42 -11.82
CA LEU A 119 45.65 51.04 -11.33
C LEU A 119 46.69 50.11 -11.99
N GLY A 120 47.16 50.44 -13.19
CA GLY A 120 48.22 49.71 -13.91
C GLY A 120 47.69 48.98 -15.13
N ASP A 121 47.79 47.65 -15.12
CA ASP A 121 47.25 46.77 -16.17
C ASP A 121 45.74 46.58 -16.04
N ASN A 122 45.08 46.22 -17.16
CA ASN A 122 43.68 45.82 -17.14
C ASN A 122 43.50 44.50 -16.37
N GLN A 123 42.47 44.44 -15.52
CA GLN A 123 42.18 43.26 -14.71
C GLN A 123 40.91 42.57 -15.21
N THR A 124 40.92 41.24 -15.20
CA THR A 124 39.76 40.43 -15.59
C THR A 124 39.51 39.31 -14.58
N TRP A 125 38.24 38.98 -14.40
CA TRP A 125 37.78 37.82 -13.64
C TRP A 125 36.43 37.35 -14.18
N SER A 126 35.98 36.17 -13.75
CA SER A 126 34.67 35.65 -14.12
C SER A 126 33.87 35.20 -12.90
N PHE A 127 32.57 35.03 -13.10
CA PHE A 127 31.67 34.36 -12.17
C PHE A 127 30.55 33.65 -12.96
N THR A 128 29.89 32.69 -12.33
CA THR A 128 28.77 31.96 -12.92
C THR A 128 27.52 32.18 -12.08
N THR A 129 26.43 32.59 -12.72
CA THR A 129 25.11 32.72 -12.08
C THR A 129 24.58 31.38 -11.59
N GLY A 130 23.63 31.42 -10.65
CA GLY A 130 22.91 30.23 -10.21
C GLY A 130 22.10 29.56 -11.33
N ALA A 131 21.65 28.33 -11.07
CA ALA A 131 20.66 27.68 -11.90
C ALA A 131 19.30 28.40 -11.81
N GLU A 132 18.46 28.21 -12.82
CA GLU A 132 17.06 28.64 -12.77
C GLU A 132 16.34 27.90 -11.63
N PRO A 133 15.61 28.60 -10.74
CA PRO A 133 14.81 27.95 -9.72
C PRO A 133 13.76 27.04 -10.38
N ASP A 134 13.76 25.77 -9.99
CA ASP A 134 12.71 24.85 -10.40
C ASP A 134 11.39 25.24 -9.70
N THR A 135 10.44 25.68 -10.51
CA THR A 135 9.07 26.05 -10.09
C THR A 135 8.02 25.10 -10.65
N THR A 136 8.44 23.94 -11.17
CA THR A 136 7.54 22.87 -11.60
C THR A 136 6.92 22.26 -10.35
N ALA A 137 5.64 21.88 -10.40
CA ALA A 137 5.01 21.19 -9.27
C ALA A 137 4.81 19.71 -9.61
N PRO A 138 5.08 18.78 -8.67
CA PRO A 138 4.91 17.37 -8.93
C PRO A 138 3.47 17.03 -9.28
N THR A 139 3.31 16.18 -10.29
CA THR A 139 2.02 15.67 -10.78
C THR A 139 2.01 14.14 -10.71
N SER A 140 0.85 13.56 -10.44
CA SER A 140 0.67 12.10 -10.37
C SER A 140 0.61 11.46 -11.76
N GLN A 141 1.46 10.47 -12.03
CA GLN A 141 1.47 9.72 -13.30
C GLN A 141 0.72 8.39 -13.21
N SER A 142 0.91 7.62 -12.14
CA SER A 142 0.30 6.30 -11.97
C SER A 142 0.23 5.88 -10.50
N TYR A 143 -0.62 4.91 -10.20
CA TYR A 143 -0.84 4.36 -8.87
C TYR A 143 -0.88 2.82 -8.93
N SER A 144 -0.41 2.17 -7.88
CA SER A 144 -0.58 0.73 -7.66
C SER A 144 -1.04 0.49 -6.21
N PRO A 145 -2.20 -0.13 -5.95
CA PRO A 145 -3.23 -0.51 -6.91
C PRO A 145 -3.76 0.68 -7.73
N SER A 146 -4.20 0.41 -8.96
CA SER A 146 -4.89 1.41 -9.79
C SER A 146 -6.27 1.74 -9.23
N ASP A 147 -6.82 2.89 -9.59
CA ASP A 147 -8.14 3.31 -9.09
C ASP A 147 -9.27 2.32 -9.45
N ASN A 148 -10.14 2.08 -8.46
CA ASN A 148 -11.20 1.09 -8.40
C ASN A 148 -10.78 -0.36 -8.72
N ALA A 149 -9.50 -0.71 -8.60
CA ALA A 149 -9.04 -2.09 -8.74
C ALA A 149 -9.64 -3.01 -7.66
N THR A 150 -9.93 -4.26 -8.01
CA THR A 150 -10.46 -5.29 -7.10
C THR A 150 -9.53 -6.49 -7.04
N ASN A 151 -9.76 -7.40 -6.07
CA ASN A 151 -8.96 -8.60 -5.86
C ASN A 151 -7.47 -8.37 -5.52
N ILE A 152 -7.13 -7.19 -5.00
CA ILE A 152 -5.79 -6.83 -4.52
C ILE A 152 -5.38 -7.73 -3.35
N SER A 153 -4.12 -8.15 -3.26
CA SER A 153 -3.67 -8.92 -2.10
C SER A 153 -3.67 -8.06 -0.85
N THR A 154 -4.08 -8.65 0.26
CA THR A 154 -4.00 -8.01 1.58
C THR A 154 -2.57 -7.73 2.04
N SER A 155 -1.58 -8.24 1.31
CA SER A 155 -0.14 -8.05 1.51
C SER A 155 0.51 -7.05 0.55
N ASP A 156 -0.24 -6.46 -0.38
CA ASP A 156 0.36 -5.61 -1.43
C ASP A 156 0.71 -4.23 -0.89
N ASN A 157 1.85 -3.70 -1.33
CA ASN A 157 2.24 -2.32 -1.09
C ASN A 157 1.40 -1.36 -1.93
N ILE A 158 1.19 -0.15 -1.41
CA ILE A 158 0.47 0.93 -2.07
C ILE A 158 1.49 1.95 -2.54
N SER A 159 1.57 2.25 -3.84
CA SER A 159 2.53 3.20 -4.39
C SER A 159 1.91 4.17 -5.40
N ILE A 160 2.62 5.27 -5.61
CA ILE A 160 2.34 6.31 -6.60
C ILE A 160 3.66 6.75 -7.23
N THR A 161 3.65 6.94 -8.55
CA THR A 161 4.76 7.55 -9.29
C THR A 161 4.36 8.96 -9.75
N PHE A 162 5.25 9.93 -9.50
CA PHE A 162 5.09 11.33 -9.86
C PHE A 162 5.95 11.71 -11.09
N SER A 163 5.76 12.92 -11.61
CA SER A 163 6.56 13.49 -12.71
C SER A 163 8.03 13.76 -12.37
N GLU A 164 8.35 13.98 -11.09
CA GLU A 164 9.69 14.39 -10.63
C GLU A 164 10.00 13.87 -9.22
N ALA A 165 11.20 14.21 -8.71
CA ALA A 165 11.73 13.70 -7.46
C ALA A 165 10.99 14.26 -6.24
N ILE A 166 10.49 13.38 -5.36
CA ILE A 166 9.72 13.77 -4.17
C ILE A 166 10.62 13.93 -2.94
N SER A 167 10.40 15.00 -2.17
CA SER A 167 11.07 15.18 -0.88
C SER A 167 10.54 14.18 0.14
N SER A 168 11.41 13.28 0.62
CA SER A 168 11.04 12.24 1.59
C SER A 168 10.59 12.80 2.94
N SER A 169 11.00 14.01 3.31
CA SER A 169 10.51 14.69 4.52
C SER A 169 9.11 15.31 4.37
N SER A 170 8.56 15.36 3.15
CA SER A 170 7.17 15.76 2.88
C SER A 170 6.16 14.61 3.03
N ILE A 171 6.63 13.36 3.13
CA ILE A 171 5.78 12.16 3.20
C ILE A 171 5.56 11.73 4.66
N SER A 172 4.29 11.60 5.04
CA SER A 172 3.84 11.22 6.38
C SER A 172 2.40 10.73 6.37
N SER A 173 1.90 10.27 7.52
CA SER A 173 0.49 9.87 7.70
C SER A 173 -0.53 11.01 7.62
N THR A 174 -0.11 12.27 7.47
CA THR A 174 -1.02 13.41 7.18
C THR A 174 -0.97 13.85 5.71
N THR A 175 0.07 13.47 4.96
CA THR A 175 0.27 13.87 3.56
C THR A 175 0.05 12.74 2.56
N PHE A 176 0.22 11.48 2.99
CA PHE A 176 -0.17 10.26 2.26
C PHE A 176 -1.01 9.40 3.22
N GLN A 177 -2.32 9.62 3.19
CA GLN A 177 -3.29 8.93 4.04
C GLN A 177 -3.80 7.67 3.32
N VAL A 178 -3.97 6.58 4.07
CA VAL A 178 -4.62 5.35 3.62
C VAL A 178 -5.68 5.00 4.66
N GLU A 179 -6.93 4.89 4.25
CA GLU A 179 -8.07 4.64 5.14
C GLU A 179 -8.93 3.48 4.64
N ASP A 180 -9.59 2.77 5.56
CA ASP A 180 -10.65 1.83 5.21
C ASP A 180 -12.00 2.51 4.94
N ASN A 181 -13.02 1.72 4.61
CA ASN A 181 -14.38 2.20 4.34
C ASN A 181 -15.14 2.75 5.57
N ALA A 182 -14.52 2.74 6.75
CA ALA A 182 -15.03 3.39 7.97
C ALA A 182 -14.19 4.63 8.37
N SER A 183 -13.29 5.09 7.49
CA SER A 183 -12.27 6.11 7.78
C SER A 183 -11.34 5.75 8.95
N THR A 184 -11.02 4.47 9.10
CA THR A 184 -9.95 4.01 9.98
C THR A 184 -8.61 4.12 9.25
N THR A 185 -7.70 4.96 9.74
CA THR A 185 -6.36 5.10 9.15
C THR A 185 -5.55 3.80 9.28
N VAL A 186 -5.00 3.33 8.17
CA VAL A 186 -4.10 2.17 8.12
C VAL A 186 -2.70 2.58 8.59
N SER A 187 -2.14 1.83 9.55
CA SER A 187 -0.75 2.03 9.96
C SER A 187 0.22 1.37 8.98
N GLY A 188 1.38 2.00 8.77
CA GLY A 188 2.39 1.53 7.83
C GLY A 188 3.65 2.41 7.84
N SER A 189 4.59 2.08 6.96
CA SER A 189 5.83 2.83 6.75
C SER A 189 5.89 3.37 5.32
N TYR A 190 6.64 4.46 5.13
CA TYR A 190 6.80 5.14 3.85
C TYR A 190 8.25 5.03 3.37
N SER A 191 8.44 4.79 2.07
CA SER A 191 9.71 4.95 1.37
C SER A 191 9.53 5.81 0.12
N VAL A 192 10.59 6.52 -0.27
CA VAL A 192 10.64 7.30 -1.51
C VAL A 192 11.87 6.86 -2.30
N ASP A 193 11.64 6.42 -3.53
CA ASP A 193 12.68 6.11 -4.52
C ASP A 193 12.51 7.07 -5.70
N ASN A 194 13.28 8.16 -5.67
CA ASN A 194 13.24 9.27 -6.61
C ASN A 194 11.81 9.82 -6.82
N THR A 195 11.12 9.40 -7.89
CA THR A 195 9.76 9.86 -8.24
C THR A 195 8.64 8.98 -7.69
N THR A 196 8.97 7.84 -7.06
CA THR A 196 7.96 6.87 -6.58
C THR A 196 7.90 6.84 -5.05
N VAL A 197 6.72 7.08 -4.50
CA VAL A 197 6.44 6.96 -3.06
C VAL A 197 5.70 5.66 -2.82
N THR A 198 6.16 4.85 -1.86
CA THR A 198 5.55 3.57 -1.49
C THR A 198 5.20 3.55 -0.01
N PHE A 199 3.94 3.24 0.29
CA PHE A 199 3.43 2.87 1.60
C PHE A 199 3.41 1.34 1.74
N THR A 200 4.04 0.84 2.80
CA THR A 200 4.02 -0.57 3.20
C THR A 200 3.12 -0.71 4.44
N PRO A 201 1.97 -1.39 4.35
CA PRO A 201 1.10 -1.64 5.52
C PRO A 201 1.86 -2.36 6.65
N ALA A 202 1.66 -1.92 7.90
CA ALA A 202 2.33 -2.50 9.08
C ALA A 202 1.77 -3.89 9.47
N SER A 203 0.59 -4.23 8.93
CA SER A 203 -0.10 -5.51 9.03
C SER A 203 -0.84 -5.77 7.73
N ALA A 204 -1.18 -7.02 7.43
CA ALA A 204 -2.01 -7.34 6.28
C ALA A 204 -3.37 -6.61 6.36
N LEU A 205 -3.80 -6.05 5.23
CA LEU A 205 -5.09 -5.38 5.09
C LEU A 205 -6.26 -6.35 5.30
N THR A 206 -7.43 -5.83 5.65
CA THR A 206 -8.64 -6.64 5.83
C THR A 206 -9.13 -7.18 4.48
N PRO A 207 -9.40 -8.49 4.33
CA PRO A 207 -9.98 -9.06 3.11
C PRO A 207 -11.39 -8.52 2.78
N TYR A 208 -11.71 -8.45 1.48
CA TYR A 208 -12.93 -7.85 0.90
C TYR A 208 -13.34 -6.52 1.53
N LEU A 209 -12.36 -5.61 1.70
CA LEU A 209 -12.59 -4.26 2.20
C LEU A 209 -12.11 -3.24 1.18
N LYS A 210 -12.92 -2.18 1.00
CA LYS A 210 -12.52 -1.03 0.19
C LYS A 210 -11.61 -0.12 1.01
N TYR A 211 -10.46 0.21 0.42
CA TYR A 211 -9.51 1.18 0.93
C TYR A 211 -9.48 2.41 0.03
N THR A 212 -9.28 3.58 0.64
CA THR A 212 -9.12 4.87 -0.06
C THR A 212 -7.74 5.43 0.28
N VAL A 213 -7.03 5.92 -0.72
CA VAL A 213 -5.78 6.64 -0.57
C VAL A 213 -6.07 8.11 -0.84
N THR A 214 -5.56 9.00 0.00
CA THR A 214 -5.77 10.45 -0.12
C THR A 214 -4.46 11.16 0.12
N LEU A 215 -3.99 11.90 -0.89
CA LEU A 215 -2.81 12.74 -0.76
C LEU A 215 -3.20 14.18 -0.41
N THR A 216 -2.22 14.98 0.02
CA THR A 216 -2.43 16.42 0.27
C THR A 216 -1.34 17.25 -0.40
N SER A 217 -1.59 18.55 -0.55
CA SER A 217 -0.60 19.53 -1.03
C SER A 217 0.54 19.79 -0.02
N GLY A 218 0.61 19.03 1.08
CA GLY A 218 1.79 18.97 1.94
C GLY A 218 2.93 18.10 1.38
N ILE A 219 2.67 17.30 0.33
CA ILE A 219 3.73 16.64 -0.45
C ILE A 219 4.44 17.68 -1.32
N THR A 220 5.78 17.66 -1.35
CA THR A 220 6.60 18.51 -2.22
C THR A 220 7.60 17.69 -3.02
N ASP A 221 8.07 18.26 -4.13
CA ASP A 221 9.31 17.84 -4.77
C ASP A 221 10.55 18.14 -3.89
N THR A 222 11.75 17.87 -4.42
CA THR A 222 13.04 18.21 -3.79
C THR A 222 13.40 19.70 -3.84
N SER A 223 12.72 20.49 -4.66
CA SER A 223 12.94 21.93 -4.89
C SER A 223 12.10 22.81 -3.93
N GLY A 224 11.01 22.26 -3.40
CA GLY A 224 10.07 22.88 -2.48
C GLY A 224 8.66 23.13 -3.05
N ASN A 225 8.36 22.76 -4.30
CA ASN A 225 7.04 23.06 -4.88
C ASN A 225 6.01 22.01 -4.43
N ALA A 226 4.83 22.50 -4.07
CA ALA A 226 3.75 21.69 -3.51
C ALA A 226 2.93 20.97 -4.59
N LEU A 227 2.59 19.71 -4.34
CA LEU A 227 1.69 18.89 -5.16
C LEU A 227 0.36 19.62 -5.44
N GLN A 228 0.11 19.92 -6.71
CA GLN A 228 -1.12 20.57 -7.17
C GLN A 228 -2.20 19.54 -7.49
N ASN A 229 -3.45 19.85 -7.14
CA ASN A 229 -4.61 18.95 -7.30
C ASN A 229 -4.33 17.53 -6.73
N PRO A 230 -3.96 17.41 -5.44
CA PRO A 230 -3.53 16.14 -4.86
C PRO A 230 -4.60 15.05 -5.04
N PRO A 231 -4.24 13.86 -5.56
CA PRO A 231 -5.21 12.86 -5.93
C PRO A 231 -5.76 12.10 -4.72
N SER A 232 -6.96 11.56 -4.91
CA SER A 232 -7.50 10.47 -4.11
C SER A 232 -8.00 9.38 -5.05
N TRP A 233 -7.72 8.13 -4.69
CA TRP A 233 -8.12 6.94 -5.45
C TRP A 233 -8.42 5.80 -4.48
N SER A 234 -8.96 4.69 -4.98
CA SER A 234 -9.41 3.61 -4.11
C SER A 234 -9.25 2.22 -4.72
N PHE A 235 -9.26 1.19 -3.90
CA PHE A 235 -9.18 -0.21 -4.33
C PHE A 235 -9.86 -1.15 -3.32
N THR A 236 -10.15 -2.38 -3.72
CA THR A 236 -10.78 -3.40 -2.88
C THR A 236 -9.89 -4.65 -2.81
N THR A 237 -9.59 -5.09 -1.59
CA THR A 237 -8.83 -6.33 -1.35
C THR A 237 -9.62 -7.57 -1.76
N LYS A 238 -8.90 -8.65 -2.07
CA LYS A 238 -9.48 -9.98 -2.35
C LYS A 238 -10.22 -10.56 -1.14
N ASN A 239 -11.13 -11.49 -1.43
CA ASN A 239 -11.87 -12.27 -0.44
C ASN A 239 -10.93 -13.11 0.45
N GLY A 240 -11.31 -13.38 1.70
CA GLY A 240 -10.51 -14.22 2.58
C GLY A 240 -11.03 -14.39 4.01
N VAL A 241 -10.16 -14.94 4.86
CA VAL A 241 -10.40 -15.12 6.29
C VAL A 241 -10.16 -13.81 7.04
N ILE A 242 -11.18 -13.30 7.73
CA ILE A 242 -11.05 -12.20 8.69
C ILE A 242 -10.52 -12.72 10.03
N GLN A 243 -11.03 -13.89 10.47
CA GLN A 243 -10.62 -14.54 11.70
C GLN A 243 -10.58 -16.05 11.50
N VAL A 244 -9.48 -16.68 11.91
CA VAL A 244 -9.38 -18.16 12.00
C VAL A 244 -10.39 -18.73 13.01
N ALA A 245 -10.58 -20.05 12.97
CA ALA A 245 -11.51 -20.78 13.83
C ALA A 245 -11.40 -20.36 15.31
N ASP A 246 -12.52 -19.90 15.88
CA ASP A 246 -12.62 -19.55 17.29
C ASP A 246 -12.77 -20.78 18.21
N SER A 247 -13.02 -20.57 19.50
CA SER A 247 -13.24 -21.65 20.47
C SER A 247 -14.52 -22.48 20.23
N GLU A 248 -15.38 -22.09 19.29
CA GLU A 248 -16.54 -22.86 18.85
C GLU A 248 -16.28 -23.57 17.49
N GLY A 249 -15.09 -23.41 16.90
CA GLY A 249 -14.73 -23.92 15.58
C GLY A 249 -15.21 -23.04 14.42
N MET A 250 -15.57 -21.77 14.67
CA MET A 250 -16.16 -20.88 13.68
C MET A 250 -15.12 -19.94 13.05
N ILE A 251 -14.94 -20.03 11.73
CA ILE A 251 -14.07 -19.18 10.91
C ILE A 251 -14.89 -17.98 10.40
N LEU A 252 -14.43 -16.75 10.60
CA LEU A 252 -15.07 -15.55 10.03
C LEU A 252 -14.51 -15.29 8.63
N LEU A 253 -15.36 -15.44 7.62
CA LEU A 253 -15.05 -15.12 6.23
C LEU A 253 -15.54 -13.70 5.87
N SER A 254 -14.86 -13.08 4.91
CA SER A 254 -15.05 -11.66 4.56
C SER A 254 -16.36 -11.33 3.84
N GLY A 255 -17.08 -12.34 3.35
CA GLY A 255 -17.93 -12.15 2.17
C GLY A 255 -17.06 -11.93 0.92
N GLY A 256 -17.68 -11.65 -0.22
CA GLY A 256 -16.97 -11.45 -1.47
C GLY A 256 -17.76 -11.79 -2.72
N GLU A 257 -17.19 -11.45 -3.88
CA GLU A 257 -17.71 -11.91 -5.17
C GLU A 257 -17.02 -13.20 -5.61
N PHE A 258 -17.78 -14.16 -6.12
CA PHE A 258 -17.23 -15.39 -6.69
C PHE A 258 -18.09 -15.92 -7.85
N GLN A 259 -17.52 -16.83 -8.64
CA GLN A 259 -18.25 -17.59 -9.66
C GLN A 259 -18.81 -18.87 -9.05
N MET A 260 -20.14 -19.01 -9.09
CA MET A 260 -20.88 -20.14 -8.54
C MET A 260 -21.35 -21.09 -9.65
N GLY A 261 -21.24 -22.40 -9.42
CA GLY A 261 -21.49 -23.44 -10.42
C GLY A 261 -20.21 -24.05 -11.00
N ALA A 262 -20.32 -24.79 -12.09
CA ALA A 262 -19.22 -25.59 -12.65
C ALA A 262 -18.20 -24.73 -13.44
N VAL A 263 -17.50 -23.82 -12.74
CA VAL A 263 -16.52 -22.88 -13.30
C VAL A 263 -15.38 -23.63 -14.00
N ASN A 264 -15.01 -23.19 -15.21
CA ASN A 264 -14.02 -23.81 -16.10
C ASN A 264 -14.33 -25.26 -16.55
N GLU A 265 -15.49 -25.80 -16.17
CA GLU A 265 -15.99 -27.10 -16.65
C GLU A 265 -16.97 -26.89 -17.82
N SER A 266 -17.35 -27.97 -18.52
CA SER A 266 -18.31 -27.94 -19.63
C SER A 266 -19.54 -28.78 -19.30
N GLU A 267 -20.74 -28.37 -19.74
CA GLU A 267 -21.94 -29.22 -19.71
C GLU A 267 -21.76 -30.55 -20.47
N SER A 268 -20.73 -30.65 -21.33
CA SER A 268 -20.35 -31.88 -22.02
C SER A 268 -19.34 -32.75 -21.27
N ASP A 269 -18.80 -32.31 -20.13
CA ASP A 269 -17.95 -33.14 -19.26
C ASP A 269 -18.84 -34.10 -18.45
N ALA A 270 -18.54 -35.40 -18.56
CA ALA A 270 -19.27 -36.48 -17.91
C ALA A 270 -19.22 -36.45 -16.37
N ASP A 271 -18.35 -35.64 -15.78
CA ASP A 271 -18.32 -35.37 -14.34
C ASP A 271 -19.42 -34.38 -13.87
N THR A 272 -19.92 -33.54 -14.78
CA THR A 272 -20.82 -32.41 -14.48
C THR A 272 -22.30 -32.81 -14.45
N SER A 273 -23.18 -31.84 -14.25
CA SER A 273 -24.64 -31.99 -14.41
C SER A 273 -25.26 -30.62 -14.72
N SER A 274 -26.28 -30.55 -15.58
CA SER A 274 -26.87 -29.28 -16.04
C SER A 274 -27.52 -28.42 -14.95
N ASN A 275 -27.75 -28.97 -13.76
CA ASN A 275 -28.17 -28.21 -12.58
C ASN A 275 -27.06 -27.37 -11.94
N GLU A 276 -25.80 -27.54 -12.37
CA GLU A 276 -24.60 -26.80 -11.94
C GLU A 276 -24.32 -25.58 -12.85
N PHE A 277 -25.19 -25.35 -13.84
CA PHE A 277 -25.08 -24.31 -14.87
C PHE A 277 -26.37 -23.45 -14.95
N PRO A 278 -26.30 -22.22 -15.48
CA PRO A 278 -25.09 -21.50 -15.87
C PRO A 278 -24.20 -21.12 -14.68
N VAL A 279 -22.90 -20.98 -14.96
CA VAL A 279 -21.97 -20.32 -14.05
C VAL A 279 -22.36 -18.84 -13.96
N HIS A 280 -22.42 -18.31 -12.75
CA HIS A 280 -22.88 -16.94 -12.50
C HIS A 280 -22.11 -16.29 -11.34
N THR A 281 -21.97 -14.97 -11.36
CA THR A 281 -21.42 -14.21 -10.23
C THR A 281 -22.42 -14.19 -9.08
N VAL A 282 -21.93 -14.44 -7.87
CA VAL A 282 -22.67 -14.23 -6.62
C VAL A 282 -21.86 -13.31 -5.71
N THR A 283 -22.54 -12.35 -5.09
CA THR A 283 -21.95 -11.36 -4.18
C THR A 283 -22.44 -11.66 -2.76
N LEU A 284 -21.56 -12.19 -1.91
CA LEU A 284 -21.81 -12.29 -0.47
C LEU A 284 -21.43 -10.95 0.17
N SER A 285 -22.41 -10.05 0.37
CA SER A 285 -22.14 -8.66 0.78
C SER A 285 -21.68 -8.52 2.23
N ASN A 286 -21.93 -9.54 3.04
CA ASN A 286 -21.72 -9.53 4.48
C ASN A 286 -20.58 -10.48 4.84
N ARG A 287 -19.87 -10.16 5.92
CA ARG A 287 -19.05 -11.15 6.61
C ARG A 287 -19.97 -12.23 7.20
N PHE A 288 -19.47 -13.45 7.32
CA PHE A 288 -20.22 -14.54 7.93
C PHE A 288 -19.27 -15.56 8.55
N TYR A 289 -19.72 -16.19 9.64
CA TYR A 289 -19.03 -17.31 10.26
C TYR A 289 -19.43 -18.62 9.57
N ILE A 290 -18.48 -19.52 9.35
CA ILE A 290 -18.72 -20.91 8.96
C ILE A 290 -17.91 -21.87 9.82
N GLN A 291 -18.49 -23.01 10.18
CA GLN A 291 -17.82 -24.03 10.98
C GLN A 291 -16.70 -24.71 10.18
N GLU A 292 -15.52 -24.87 10.78
CA GLU A 292 -14.34 -25.40 10.10
C GLU A 292 -14.49 -26.87 9.65
N HIS A 293 -15.36 -27.66 10.29
CA HIS A 293 -15.70 -29.05 9.92
C HIS A 293 -17.22 -29.30 10.11
N GLU A 294 -17.72 -30.49 9.73
CA GLU A 294 -19.12 -30.86 10.02
C GLU A 294 -19.39 -30.92 11.54
N VAL A 295 -20.62 -30.63 11.96
CA VAL A 295 -21.04 -30.79 13.37
C VAL A 295 -20.74 -32.21 13.82
N THR A 296 -20.02 -32.40 14.93
CA THR A 296 -19.65 -33.73 15.40
C THR A 296 -20.75 -34.40 16.22
N VAL A 297 -20.65 -35.72 16.42
CA VAL A 297 -21.53 -36.46 17.33
C VAL A 297 -21.48 -35.88 18.74
N ASP A 298 -20.30 -35.52 19.26
CA ASP A 298 -20.17 -34.90 20.59
C ASP A 298 -20.88 -33.54 20.66
N ASN A 299 -20.74 -32.71 19.62
CA ASN A 299 -21.45 -31.43 19.53
C ASN A 299 -22.98 -31.63 19.57
N TYR A 300 -23.50 -32.54 18.75
CA TYR A 300 -24.94 -32.80 18.69
C TYR A 300 -25.46 -33.47 19.98
N THR A 301 -24.67 -34.34 20.59
CA THR A 301 -24.99 -34.99 21.88
C THR A 301 -25.12 -33.97 23.01
N ALA A 302 -24.35 -32.88 23.00
CA ALA A 302 -24.55 -31.77 23.95
C ALA A 302 -25.94 -31.11 23.81
N CYS A 303 -26.44 -30.94 22.58
CA CYS A 303 -27.79 -30.42 22.31
C CYS A 303 -28.90 -31.38 22.79
N VAL A 304 -28.70 -32.70 22.63
CA VAL A 304 -29.65 -33.72 23.12
C VAL A 304 -29.65 -33.76 24.65
N ASN A 305 -28.47 -33.70 25.28
CA ASN A 305 -28.34 -33.64 26.74
C ASN A 305 -28.94 -32.34 27.34
N ALA A 306 -28.93 -31.24 26.59
CA ALA A 306 -29.64 -30.00 26.91
C ALA A 306 -31.15 -30.04 26.61
N GLY A 307 -31.70 -31.21 26.23
CA GLY A 307 -33.13 -31.40 25.94
C GLY A 307 -33.65 -30.63 24.72
N SER A 308 -32.76 -30.05 23.92
CA SER A 308 -33.13 -29.16 22.81
C SER A 308 -33.07 -29.83 21.43
N CYS A 309 -32.29 -30.91 21.30
CA CYS A 309 -32.29 -31.79 20.14
C CYS A 309 -32.92 -33.16 20.45
N THR A 310 -33.47 -33.81 19.43
CA THR A 310 -33.94 -35.20 19.53
C THR A 310 -32.86 -36.20 19.14
N THR A 311 -32.90 -37.41 19.72
CA THR A 311 -32.09 -38.54 19.22
C THR A 311 -32.52 -38.91 17.80
N THR A 312 -31.60 -39.37 16.95
CA THR A 312 -31.92 -39.71 15.55
C THR A 312 -32.77 -40.97 15.40
N GLY A 313 -32.81 -41.84 16.43
CA GLY A 313 -33.64 -43.05 16.46
C GLY A 313 -33.20 -44.19 15.52
N VAL A 314 -32.06 -44.04 14.83
CA VAL A 314 -31.62 -44.99 13.78
C VAL A 314 -30.77 -46.13 14.35
N THR A 315 -31.38 -47.04 15.10
CA THR A 315 -30.69 -48.20 15.70
C THR A 315 -30.29 -49.30 14.71
N TYR A 316 -30.74 -49.23 13.46
CA TYR A 316 -30.62 -50.31 12.47
C TYR A 316 -29.62 -50.08 11.31
N ASN A 317 -28.69 -49.13 11.44
CA ASN A 317 -27.62 -48.94 10.45
C ASN A 317 -26.26 -48.66 11.11
N SER A 318 -25.32 -49.61 11.00
CA SER A 318 -23.96 -49.53 11.55
C SER A 318 -23.09 -48.39 10.98
N LYS A 319 -23.56 -47.73 9.92
CA LYS A 319 -22.91 -46.55 9.34
C LYS A 319 -23.36 -45.22 9.95
N CYS A 320 -24.41 -45.19 10.77
CA CYS A 320 -24.71 -44.01 11.59
C CYS A 320 -23.66 -43.84 12.70
N ASN A 321 -23.50 -42.62 13.23
CA ASN A 321 -22.44 -42.29 14.18
C ASN A 321 -22.95 -41.93 15.58
N TYR A 322 -24.19 -41.44 15.69
CA TYR A 322 -24.81 -41.12 16.98
C TYR A 322 -24.95 -42.36 17.87
N ASP A 323 -24.65 -42.22 19.16
CA ASP A 323 -24.66 -43.30 20.18
C ASP A 323 -23.74 -44.50 19.85
N VAL A 324 -22.69 -44.27 19.06
CA VAL A 324 -21.66 -45.29 18.76
C VAL A 324 -20.37 -44.97 19.51
N SER A 325 -19.93 -45.89 20.37
CA SER A 325 -18.70 -45.74 21.15
C SER A 325 -17.49 -45.46 20.25
N GLY A 326 -16.66 -44.49 20.65
CA GLY A 326 -15.48 -44.04 19.90
C GLY A 326 -15.75 -43.09 18.73
N LYS A 327 -17.01 -42.77 18.41
CA LYS A 327 -17.37 -41.88 17.27
C LYS A 327 -17.68 -40.42 17.63
N GLY A 328 -17.34 -39.96 18.83
CA GLY A 328 -17.63 -38.59 19.27
C GLY A 328 -17.16 -37.48 18.31
N SER A 329 -15.95 -37.64 17.75
CA SER A 329 -15.35 -36.75 16.74
C SER A 329 -15.70 -37.05 15.28
N TYR A 330 -16.68 -37.91 15.02
CA TYR A 330 -17.17 -38.19 13.65
C TYR A 330 -18.29 -37.21 13.29
N PRO A 331 -18.55 -36.93 11.99
CA PRO A 331 -19.62 -36.05 11.57
C PRO A 331 -20.98 -36.61 12.02
N MET A 332 -21.87 -35.72 12.44
CA MET A 332 -23.22 -36.02 12.87
C MET A 332 -24.08 -36.39 11.65
N ASN A 333 -24.02 -37.65 11.27
CA ASN A 333 -24.79 -38.21 10.17
C ASN A 333 -26.14 -38.79 10.64
N CYS A 334 -26.98 -39.22 9.68
CA CYS A 334 -28.32 -39.73 9.94
C CYS A 334 -29.32 -38.73 10.57
N ALA A 335 -28.96 -37.45 10.69
CA ALA A 335 -29.86 -36.37 11.11
C ALA A 335 -30.80 -35.93 9.96
N THR A 336 -32.06 -35.66 10.29
CA THR A 336 -33.01 -34.98 9.39
C THR A 336 -32.66 -33.49 9.22
N TYR A 337 -33.29 -32.80 8.26
CA TYR A 337 -33.14 -31.35 8.14
C TYR A 337 -33.65 -30.62 9.40
N THR A 338 -34.79 -31.06 9.96
CA THR A 338 -35.35 -30.49 11.20
C THR A 338 -34.36 -30.59 12.35
N GLN A 339 -33.79 -31.77 12.59
CA GLN A 339 -32.78 -31.98 13.64
C GLN A 339 -31.52 -31.11 13.46
N ALA A 340 -31.10 -30.87 12.21
CA ALA A 340 -30.01 -29.94 11.93
C ALA A 340 -30.38 -28.47 12.27
N THR A 341 -31.62 -28.06 12.02
CA THR A 341 -32.12 -26.72 12.40
C THR A 341 -32.46 -26.58 13.90
N ASP A 342 -32.84 -27.66 14.57
CA ASP A 342 -33.04 -27.70 16.02
C ASP A 342 -31.70 -27.44 16.72
N TYR A 343 -30.63 -28.09 16.23
CA TYR A 343 -29.26 -27.87 16.69
C TYR A 343 -28.79 -26.42 16.48
N THR A 344 -29.06 -25.80 15.32
CA THR A 344 -28.71 -24.38 15.11
C THR A 344 -29.51 -23.46 16.03
N THR A 345 -30.79 -23.78 16.30
CA THR A 345 -31.63 -23.02 17.23
C THR A 345 -31.08 -23.09 18.66
N TRP A 346 -30.64 -24.27 19.10
CA TRP A 346 -29.97 -24.46 20.39
C TRP A 346 -28.61 -23.74 20.47
N LYS A 347 -27.81 -23.79 19.39
CA LYS A 347 -26.55 -23.02 19.31
C LYS A 347 -26.79 -21.51 19.43
N THR A 348 -27.87 -20.99 18.84
CA THR A 348 -28.27 -19.57 18.96
C THR A 348 -28.80 -19.22 20.35
N SER A 349 -29.51 -20.13 21.04
CA SER A 349 -30.01 -19.86 22.39
C SER A 349 -28.95 -20.02 23.51
N THR A 350 -27.77 -20.56 23.19
CA THR A 350 -26.67 -20.81 24.14
C THR A 350 -25.36 -20.10 23.83
N GLY A 351 -25.17 -19.61 22.59
CA GLY A 351 -23.97 -18.91 22.15
C GLY A 351 -24.14 -17.39 21.98
N SER A 352 -23.13 -16.74 21.40
CA SER A 352 -23.11 -15.30 21.14
C SER A 352 -23.42 -14.91 19.69
N LYS A 353 -23.72 -15.88 18.81
CA LYS A 353 -23.91 -15.69 17.36
C LYS A 353 -25.30 -16.18 16.91
N SER A 354 -25.79 -15.61 15.81
CA SER A 354 -27.03 -16.06 15.12
C SER A 354 -26.71 -17.28 14.26
N PHE A 355 -26.73 -18.48 14.84
CA PHE A 355 -26.43 -19.74 14.14
C PHE A 355 -27.60 -20.25 13.29
N ARG A 356 -27.25 -20.77 12.11
CA ARG A 356 -28.15 -21.33 11.09
C ARG A 356 -27.41 -22.36 10.25
N LEU A 357 -28.11 -23.02 9.33
CA LEU A 357 -27.44 -23.70 8.22
C LEU A 357 -26.89 -22.64 7.26
N CYS A 358 -25.74 -22.94 6.64
CA CYS A 358 -25.19 -22.14 5.56
C CYS A 358 -26.13 -22.13 4.35
N THR A 359 -26.08 -21.09 3.52
CA THR A 359 -26.71 -21.13 2.19
C THR A 359 -25.92 -22.00 1.23
N GLU A 360 -26.52 -22.37 0.10
CA GLU A 360 -25.79 -23.07 -0.97
C GLU A 360 -24.61 -22.22 -1.50
N ALA A 361 -24.77 -20.89 -1.53
CA ALA A 361 -23.75 -19.96 -2.00
C ALA A 361 -22.61 -19.77 -0.99
N GLU A 362 -22.92 -19.58 0.30
CA GLU A 362 -21.92 -19.52 1.38
C GLU A 362 -21.07 -20.79 1.43
N TRP A 363 -21.72 -21.95 1.27
CA TRP A 363 -21.05 -23.24 1.26
C TRP A 363 -20.09 -23.38 0.07
N GLU A 364 -20.52 -23.03 -1.15
CA GLU A 364 -19.65 -23.13 -2.34
C GLU A 364 -18.50 -22.12 -2.28
N PHE A 365 -18.77 -20.88 -1.86
CA PHE A 365 -17.76 -19.84 -1.63
C PHE A 365 -16.68 -20.30 -0.65
N ALA A 366 -17.08 -20.78 0.53
CA ALA A 366 -16.17 -21.21 1.58
C ALA A 366 -15.39 -22.47 1.20
N THR A 367 -16.00 -23.37 0.45
CA THR A 367 -15.35 -24.58 -0.10
C THR A 367 -14.27 -24.23 -1.12
N ARG A 368 -14.57 -23.28 -2.02
CA ARG A 368 -13.64 -22.82 -3.08
C ARG A 368 -12.42 -22.10 -2.54
N ALA A 369 -12.55 -21.37 -1.43
CA ALA A 369 -11.48 -20.58 -0.82
C ALA A 369 -10.70 -19.68 -1.81
N GLY A 370 -11.42 -19.08 -2.77
CA GLY A 370 -10.86 -18.23 -3.83
C GLY A 370 -10.50 -18.95 -5.13
N THR A 371 -10.64 -20.28 -5.22
CA THR A 371 -10.34 -21.05 -6.44
C THR A 371 -11.55 -21.25 -7.37
N THR A 372 -11.27 -21.36 -8.67
CA THR A 372 -12.25 -21.60 -9.74
C THR A 372 -12.17 -23.04 -10.30
N THR A 373 -11.55 -23.96 -9.56
CA THR A 373 -11.22 -25.33 -9.97
C THR A 373 -12.25 -26.37 -9.49
N LYS A 374 -12.18 -27.59 -10.06
CA LYS A 374 -13.03 -28.75 -9.70
C LYS A 374 -13.00 -29.04 -8.20
N TRP A 375 -11.83 -28.93 -7.56
CA TRP A 375 -11.64 -29.03 -6.10
C TRP A 375 -10.77 -27.87 -5.61
N TRP A 376 -10.73 -27.60 -4.29
CA TRP A 376 -9.97 -26.45 -3.75
C TRP A 376 -8.46 -26.55 -4.01
N CYS A 377 -7.99 -27.79 -4.12
CA CYS A 377 -6.61 -28.20 -4.35
C CYS A 377 -6.18 -28.18 -5.83
N GLY A 378 -7.10 -27.90 -6.76
CA GLY A 378 -6.87 -27.95 -8.20
C GLY A 378 -7.93 -28.77 -8.95
N ASP A 379 -7.61 -29.11 -10.19
CA ASP A 379 -8.44 -29.94 -11.06
C ASP A 379 -7.94 -31.39 -11.01
N ASP A 380 -7.78 -32.06 -12.16
CA ASP A 380 -7.31 -33.45 -12.23
C ASP A 380 -5.88 -33.67 -11.67
N ASN A 381 -5.16 -32.58 -11.39
CA ASN A 381 -3.87 -32.58 -10.68
C ASN A 381 -4.01 -32.68 -9.15
N CYS A 382 -5.21 -32.58 -8.57
CA CYS A 382 -5.39 -32.70 -7.13
C CYS A 382 -5.26 -34.15 -6.62
N THR A 383 -4.38 -34.35 -5.65
CA THR A 383 -4.27 -35.60 -4.87
C THR A 383 -5.44 -35.75 -3.88
N LEU A 384 -6.62 -36.12 -4.40
CA LEU A 384 -7.86 -36.21 -3.61
C LEU A 384 -7.77 -37.09 -2.35
N THR A 385 -6.85 -38.05 -2.27
CA THR A 385 -6.64 -38.86 -1.05
C THR A 385 -6.20 -38.06 0.17
N ASP A 386 -5.67 -36.86 -0.04
CA ASP A 386 -5.02 -36.06 0.99
C ASP A 386 -5.98 -34.99 1.55
N VAL A 387 -7.01 -34.65 0.76
CA VAL A 387 -8.02 -33.62 1.09
C VAL A 387 -9.42 -34.21 1.32
N ALA A 388 -9.69 -35.47 0.92
CA ALA A 388 -11.04 -36.03 0.91
C ALA A 388 -11.16 -37.46 1.48
N TRP A 389 -12.32 -37.73 2.10
CA TRP A 389 -12.80 -39.07 2.45
C TRP A 389 -13.93 -39.49 1.51
N TYR A 390 -13.66 -40.42 0.59
CA TYR A 390 -14.57 -40.79 -0.50
C TYR A 390 -14.51 -42.29 -0.83
N ASP A 391 -15.18 -42.74 -1.87
CA ASP A 391 -15.44 -44.16 -2.08
C ASP A 391 -14.19 -45.06 -2.27
N SER A 392 -13.03 -44.49 -2.63
CA SER A 392 -11.76 -45.23 -2.72
C SER A 392 -11.06 -45.47 -1.38
N ASN A 393 -11.33 -44.63 -0.37
CA ASN A 393 -10.63 -44.68 0.94
C ASN A 393 -11.59 -44.71 2.16
N SER A 394 -12.90 -44.63 1.95
CA SER A 394 -13.91 -44.39 3.00
C SER A 394 -15.26 -45.11 2.78
N ARG A 395 -15.43 -45.96 1.75
CA ARG A 395 -16.74 -46.58 1.38
C ARG A 395 -17.42 -47.38 2.50
N SER A 396 -16.68 -47.82 3.52
CA SER A 396 -17.21 -48.45 4.74
C SER A 396 -18.08 -47.50 5.56
N GLY A 397 -17.64 -46.27 5.83
CA GLY A 397 -18.34 -45.25 6.61
C GLY A 397 -17.57 -43.92 6.65
N THR A 398 -18.18 -42.86 7.18
CA THR A 398 -17.50 -41.59 7.51
C THR A 398 -16.30 -41.80 8.44
N ASN A 399 -15.34 -40.89 8.44
CA ASN A 399 -14.22 -40.85 9.39
C ASN A 399 -14.39 -39.73 10.42
N ALA A 400 -13.50 -39.67 11.42
CA ALA A 400 -13.39 -38.50 12.28
C ALA A 400 -13.09 -37.24 11.45
N VAL A 401 -13.56 -36.08 11.93
CA VAL A 401 -13.32 -34.79 11.28
C VAL A 401 -11.86 -34.33 11.43
N LYS A 402 -11.43 -33.40 10.56
CA LYS A 402 -10.08 -32.80 10.53
C LYS A 402 -8.94 -33.80 10.29
N GLN A 403 -9.24 -34.96 9.68
CA GLN A 403 -8.23 -36.00 9.35
C GLN A 403 -7.70 -35.89 7.91
N LYS A 404 -8.01 -34.78 7.23
CA LYS A 404 -7.54 -34.40 5.89
C LYS A 404 -7.01 -32.97 5.89
N THR A 405 -6.27 -32.60 4.86
CA THR A 405 -5.77 -31.24 4.69
C THR A 405 -6.93 -30.28 4.47
N ALA A 406 -6.99 -29.20 5.26
CA ALA A 406 -7.95 -28.12 5.09
C ALA A 406 -7.65 -27.28 3.83
N ASN A 407 -8.68 -26.61 3.32
CA ASN A 407 -8.51 -25.63 2.23
C ASN A 407 -7.77 -24.36 2.70
N ALA A 408 -7.49 -23.46 1.76
CA ALA A 408 -6.72 -22.23 2.01
C ALA A 408 -7.36 -21.27 3.05
N TRP A 409 -8.61 -21.48 3.45
CA TRP A 409 -9.29 -20.71 4.50
C TRP A 409 -9.49 -21.49 5.81
N GLY A 410 -8.95 -22.70 5.92
CA GLY A 410 -9.01 -23.52 7.14
C GLY A 410 -10.21 -24.46 7.23
N LEU A 411 -11.01 -24.62 6.18
CA LEU A 411 -12.13 -25.57 6.19
C LEU A 411 -11.67 -26.99 5.85
N TYR A 412 -12.00 -27.93 6.73
CA TYR A 412 -11.75 -29.37 6.63
C TYR A 412 -12.96 -30.10 6.03
N ASP A 413 -12.67 -31.25 5.41
CA ASP A 413 -13.65 -32.26 4.98
C ASP A 413 -14.73 -31.79 3.98
N VAL A 414 -14.64 -30.55 3.46
CA VAL A 414 -15.55 -29.97 2.44
C VAL A 414 -15.64 -30.74 1.12
N HIS A 415 -14.71 -31.66 0.87
CA HIS A 415 -14.76 -32.63 -0.22
C HIS A 415 -14.85 -34.04 0.39
N GLY A 416 -16.02 -34.66 0.32
CA GLY A 416 -16.25 -35.99 0.86
C GLY A 416 -16.78 -36.02 2.30
N ASN A 417 -16.30 -36.97 3.08
CA ASN A 417 -16.75 -37.38 4.41
C ASN A 417 -18.28 -37.55 4.53
N ALA A 418 -19.06 -36.50 4.80
CA ALA A 418 -20.52 -36.53 4.78
C ALA A 418 -21.12 -35.43 3.88
N TRP A 419 -22.15 -35.78 3.09
CA TRP A 419 -22.90 -34.79 2.30
C TRP A 419 -23.56 -33.80 3.24
N GLU A 420 -23.35 -32.51 3.02
CA GLU A 420 -23.77 -31.49 3.96
C GLU A 420 -25.10 -30.86 3.58
N ARG A 421 -26.02 -30.74 4.55
CA ARG A 421 -27.27 -29.97 4.41
C ARG A 421 -26.99 -28.48 4.48
N VAL A 422 -27.45 -27.74 3.47
CA VAL A 422 -27.55 -26.27 3.45
C VAL A 422 -29.02 -25.84 3.56
N SER A 423 -29.29 -24.55 3.80
CA SER A 423 -30.65 -24.03 4.01
C SER A 423 -31.58 -24.20 2.80
N ASP A 424 -31.01 -24.21 1.60
CA ASP A 424 -31.71 -23.87 0.36
C ASP A 424 -32.67 -24.99 -0.08
N TYR A 425 -33.83 -24.62 -0.60
CA TYR A 425 -34.66 -25.56 -1.35
C TYR A 425 -33.95 -25.94 -2.65
N TYR A 426 -33.97 -27.21 -3.03
CA TYR A 426 -33.39 -27.64 -4.29
C TYR A 426 -34.33 -27.36 -5.45
N SER A 427 -33.85 -26.63 -6.46
CA SER A 427 -34.34 -26.70 -7.82
C SER A 427 -33.17 -26.88 -8.79
N GLY A 428 -33.34 -27.83 -9.72
CA GLY A 428 -32.38 -28.08 -10.80
C GLY A 428 -32.25 -26.91 -11.78
N SER A 429 -33.26 -26.04 -11.88
CA SER A 429 -33.23 -24.85 -12.73
C SER A 429 -32.84 -23.56 -12.00
N TYR A 430 -32.55 -23.59 -10.69
CA TYR A 430 -32.38 -22.36 -9.90
C TYR A 430 -31.31 -21.40 -10.47
N TYR A 431 -30.17 -21.94 -10.92
CA TYR A 431 -29.08 -21.15 -11.52
C TYR A 431 -29.50 -20.46 -12.85
N ASN A 432 -30.55 -20.94 -13.51
CA ASN A 432 -31.13 -20.30 -14.71
C ASN A 432 -32.17 -19.21 -14.34
N THR A 433 -32.51 -19.06 -13.05
CA THR A 433 -33.50 -18.09 -12.54
C THR A 433 -32.88 -16.97 -11.69
N VAL A 434 -31.62 -17.14 -11.27
CA VAL A 434 -30.85 -16.12 -10.54
C VAL A 434 -30.08 -15.25 -11.54
N SER A 435 -30.09 -13.93 -11.32
CA SER A 435 -29.27 -13.00 -12.10
C SER A 435 -27.81 -13.09 -11.68
N SER A 436 -26.88 -13.08 -12.65
CA SER A 436 -25.46 -12.88 -12.33
C SER A 436 -25.27 -11.53 -11.61
N GLY A 437 -24.52 -11.53 -10.51
CA GLY A 437 -24.42 -10.41 -9.56
C GLY A 437 -25.49 -10.44 -8.45
N ALA A 438 -26.13 -11.59 -8.20
CA ALA A 438 -27.10 -11.70 -7.12
C ALA A 438 -26.45 -11.59 -5.73
N THR A 439 -26.98 -10.72 -4.89
CA THR A 439 -26.53 -10.52 -3.51
C THR A 439 -27.18 -11.53 -2.56
N ASN A 440 -26.38 -12.25 -1.78
CA ASN A 440 -26.80 -13.19 -0.71
C ASN A 440 -27.97 -14.14 -1.09
N PRO A 441 -27.90 -14.91 -2.20
CA PRO A 441 -28.97 -15.82 -2.60
C PRO A 441 -29.21 -16.96 -1.58
N THR A 442 -30.48 -17.34 -1.42
CA THR A 442 -30.98 -18.31 -0.42
C THR A 442 -31.80 -19.46 -1.04
N GLY A 443 -31.67 -19.66 -2.35
CA GLY A 443 -32.43 -20.65 -3.11
C GLY A 443 -33.81 -20.16 -3.56
N PRO A 444 -34.65 -21.06 -4.11
CA PRO A 444 -36.08 -20.83 -4.31
C PRO A 444 -36.80 -20.70 -2.97
N SER A 445 -37.85 -19.88 -2.91
CA SER A 445 -38.65 -19.67 -1.68
C SER A 445 -39.45 -20.89 -1.21
N THR A 446 -39.66 -21.89 -2.08
CA THR A 446 -40.42 -23.11 -1.80
C THR A 446 -39.81 -24.33 -2.52
N GLY A 447 -40.05 -25.53 -1.99
CA GLY A 447 -39.61 -26.78 -2.62
C GLY A 447 -39.95 -28.01 -1.78
N SER A 448 -39.75 -29.21 -2.37
CA SER A 448 -40.00 -30.51 -1.72
C SER A 448 -38.72 -31.18 -1.18
N SER A 449 -37.56 -30.66 -1.55
CA SER A 449 -36.23 -31.15 -1.17
C SER A 449 -35.30 -30.00 -0.81
N ARG A 450 -34.32 -30.28 0.02
CA ARG A 450 -33.21 -29.38 0.36
C ARG A 450 -31.95 -29.80 -0.40
N VAL A 451 -31.10 -28.82 -0.70
CA VAL A 451 -29.79 -29.02 -1.32
C VAL A 451 -28.87 -29.82 -0.39
N LEU A 452 -28.00 -30.64 -0.99
CA LEU A 452 -26.85 -31.27 -0.36
C LEU A 452 -25.57 -30.95 -1.15
N ARG A 453 -24.45 -30.72 -0.45
CA ARG A 453 -23.13 -30.37 -1.03
C ARG A 453 -22.00 -31.26 -0.52
N GLY A 454 -20.80 -31.12 -1.10
CA GLY A 454 -19.54 -31.72 -0.63
C GLY A 454 -19.21 -33.14 -1.12
N GLY A 455 -20.21 -33.96 -1.42
CA GLY A 455 -19.97 -35.39 -1.63
C GLY A 455 -19.98 -36.15 -0.31
N GLY A 456 -19.39 -37.35 -0.25
CA GLY A 456 -19.39 -38.13 0.99
C GLY A 456 -18.57 -39.41 0.90
N ASN A 457 -18.52 -40.17 2.00
CA ASN A 457 -17.67 -41.33 2.21
C ASN A 457 -17.80 -42.44 1.14
N SER A 458 -18.92 -42.49 0.42
CA SER A 458 -19.18 -43.44 -0.66
C SER A 458 -19.51 -42.76 -2.00
N SER A 459 -19.13 -41.49 -2.18
CA SER A 459 -19.21 -40.78 -3.46
C SER A 459 -17.97 -41.03 -4.33
N GLU A 460 -18.18 -41.18 -5.63
CA GLU A 460 -17.12 -41.12 -6.65
C GLU A 460 -16.51 -39.71 -6.74
N LYS A 461 -15.26 -39.59 -7.23
CA LYS A 461 -14.53 -38.31 -7.38
C LYS A 461 -15.37 -37.14 -7.93
N LYS A 462 -16.08 -37.38 -9.03
CA LYS A 462 -16.93 -36.36 -9.71
C LYS A 462 -18.04 -35.79 -8.84
N SER A 463 -18.46 -36.54 -7.83
CA SER A 463 -19.46 -36.15 -6.84
C SER A 463 -18.87 -35.45 -5.61
N LEU A 464 -17.57 -35.19 -5.60
CA LEU A 464 -16.86 -34.41 -4.59
C LEU A 464 -16.52 -32.99 -5.07
N ARG A 465 -16.84 -32.61 -6.32
CA ARG A 465 -16.42 -31.32 -6.87
C ARG A 465 -17.04 -30.15 -6.10
N SER A 466 -16.33 -29.03 -6.01
CA SER A 466 -16.78 -27.77 -5.40
C SER A 466 -18.18 -27.37 -5.87
N ALA A 467 -18.46 -27.54 -7.17
CA ALA A 467 -19.74 -27.22 -7.80
C ALA A 467 -20.85 -28.26 -7.61
N LYS A 468 -20.57 -29.47 -7.08
CA LYS A 468 -21.52 -30.59 -7.15
C LYS A 468 -22.76 -30.34 -6.30
N ARG A 469 -23.91 -30.35 -6.97
CA ARG A 469 -25.24 -30.24 -6.35
C ARG A 469 -25.91 -31.61 -6.25
N TRP A 470 -26.42 -31.93 -5.07
CA TRP A 470 -27.36 -33.03 -4.86
C TRP A 470 -28.55 -32.57 -4.00
N TYR A 471 -29.50 -33.46 -3.71
CA TYR A 471 -30.67 -33.13 -2.90
C TYR A 471 -31.30 -34.34 -2.19
N LYS A 472 -32.04 -34.06 -1.12
CA LYS A 472 -32.94 -35.01 -0.42
C LYS A 472 -34.15 -34.27 0.16
N THR A 473 -35.23 -35.00 0.47
CA THR A 473 -36.37 -34.47 1.23
C THR A 473 -35.93 -34.03 2.64
N PRO A 474 -36.59 -33.05 3.29
CA PRO A 474 -36.25 -32.61 4.65
C PRO A 474 -36.28 -33.75 5.69
N SER A 475 -37.24 -34.66 5.57
CA SER A 475 -37.44 -35.84 6.43
C SER A 475 -36.49 -37.01 6.13
N SER A 476 -35.58 -36.88 5.16
CA SER A 476 -34.62 -37.93 4.81
C SER A 476 -33.65 -38.24 5.95
N VAL A 477 -33.32 -39.52 6.09
CA VAL A 477 -32.25 -40.03 6.94
C VAL A 477 -31.24 -40.75 6.03
N SER A 478 -29.94 -40.47 6.20
CA SER A 478 -28.88 -41.18 5.48
C SER A 478 -27.57 -41.19 6.28
N HIS A 479 -26.87 -42.32 6.26
CA HIS A 479 -25.53 -42.46 6.84
C HIS A 479 -24.45 -41.68 6.08
N SER A 480 -24.76 -41.21 4.86
CA SER A 480 -23.85 -40.43 4.02
C SER A 480 -24.12 -38.92 4.12
N VAL A 481 -25.02 -38.47 4.98
CA VAL A 481 -25.49 -37.07 5.06
C VAL A 481 -25.37 -36.56 6.49
N GLY A 482 -24.65 -35.45 6.65
CA GLY A 482 -24.51 -34.65 7.86
C GLY A 482 -24.75 -33.17 7.56
N PHE A 483 -24.10 -32.26 8.29
CA PHE A 483 -24.21 -30.81 8.10
C PHE A 483 -23.09 -30.06 8.84
N ARG A 484 -22.75 -28.85 8.37
CA ARG A 484 -22.02 -27.84 9.15
C ARG A 484 -22.90 -26.60 9.33
N ILE A 485 -22.57 -25.76 10.30
CA ILE A 485 -23.33 -24.53 10.59
C ILE A 485 -22.62 -23.27 10.09
N CYS A 486 -23.41 -22.24 9.82
CA CYS A 486 -22.95 -20.87 9.63
C CYS A 486 -23.57 -19.96 10.70
N ALA A 487 -23.05 -18.75 10.84
CA ALA A 487 -23.69 -17.69 11.62
C ALA A 487 -23.46 -16.31 11.00
N ASP A 488 -24.39 -15.39 11.24
CA ASP A 488 -24.26 -13.99 10.83
C ASP A 488 -23.19 -13.27 11.70
N SER A 489 -22.50 -12.27 11.14
CA SER A 489 -21.32 -11.63 11.75
C SER A 489 -21.62 -10.46 12.67
#